data_AF-A0A7Y7QK13-F1
#
_entry.id   AF-A0A7Y7QK13-F1
#
_cell.length_a   1.000
_cell.length_b   1.000
_cell.length_c   1.000
_cell.angle_alpha   90.00
_cell.angle_beta   90.00
_cell.angle_gamma   90.00
#
_symmetry.space_group_name_H-M   'P 1'
#
loop_
_entity.id
_entity.type
_entity.pdbx_description
1 polymer ?
#
loop_
_entity_poly.entity_id
_entity_poly.type
_entity_poly.pdbx_seq_one_letter_code
_entity_poly.pdbx_strand_id
1 'polypeptide(L)'
;MYKNLFLFITFFISFFSTVSYANDSVISDSTKTIRELKENIEGLDKAKEDLYIKIKDFSPDQKLKSYFRDDLNLVDLENMRYIIDSYNKNKSLLEVDLQEKSKQLLDTSDIRKKLLEEKKELYKNLTKYIKTDSYDDYKEYIKSDTTIYFEKKEIDSDIYRKQEILNTKVNVLEEKIKEHRTYIEESLQILVEGKMDEKLELLKQNKNFTALKNTQKIEVIDKTIIKTQSLIKSFEEESSISNSLNNTKKIEVYKIVLYKLQDFRNSFK
;
A
#
# COMPACT_ATOMS: atom_id res chain seq x y z
N MET A 1 32.19 24.39 15.34
CA MET A 1 31.67 23.05 15.01
C MET A 1 30.17 22.88 15.24
N TYR A 2 29.55 23.56 16.22
CA TYR A 2 28.09 23.50 16.47
C TYR A 2 27.21 24.31 15.49
N LYS A 3 27.79 25.23 14.71
CA LYS A 3 27.05 26.08 13.75
C LYS A 3 26.56 25.31 12.51
N ASN A 4 27.31 24.28 12.08
CA ASN A 4 26.94 23.44 10.93
C ASN A 4 25.91 22.36 11.30
N LEU A 5 25.90 21.91 12.56
CA LEU A 5 24.89 20.98 13.09
C LEU A 5 23.52 21.68 13.23
N PHE A 6 23.51 22.95 13.66
CA PHE A 6 22.28 23.74 13.74
C PHE A 6 21.69 24.02 12.35
N LEU A 7 22.55 24.33 11.35
CA LEU A 7 22.15 24.48 9.95
C LEU A 7 21.54 23.19 9.36
N PHE A 8 22.13 22.03 9.67
CA PHE A 8 21.62 20.72 9.26
C PHE A 8 20.26 20.39 9.89
N ILE A 9 20.08 20.73 11.17
CA ILE A 9 18.82 20.54 11.89
C ILE A 9 17.74 21.51 11.39
N THR A 10 18.07 22.78 11.14
CA THR A 10 17.13 23.73 10.53
C THR A 10 16.76 23.37 9.09
N PHE A 11 17.68 22.79 8.31
CA PHE A 11 17.39 22.31 6.95
C PHE A 11 16.44 21.10 6.94
N PHE A 12 16.56 20.22 7.94
CA PHE A 12 15.61 19.12 8.16
C PHE A 12 14.24 19.60 8.65
N ILE A 13 14.18 20.63 9.50
CA ILE A 13 12.91 21.18 9.99
C ILE A 13 12.17 21.98 8.90
N SER A 14 12.88 22.63 7.97
CA SER A 14 12.27 23.32 6.84
C SER A 14 11.72 22.40 5.74
N PHE A 15 12.09 21.11 5.71
CA PHE A 15 11.42 20.13 4.83
C PHE A 15 10.04 19.69 5.37
N PHE A 16 9.71 20.05 6.62
CA PHE A 16 8.40 19.81 7.23
C PHE A 16 7.48 21.05 7.22
N SER A 17 7.88 22.18 6.63
CA SER A 17 6.98 23.33 6.49
C SER A 17 6.11 23.16 5.25
N THR A 18 4.83 22.89 5.49
CA THR A 18 3.74 22.92 4.53
C THR A 18 3.64 24.30 3.87
N VAL A 19 3.94 24.36 2.57
CA VAL A 19 3.50 25.48 1.74
C VAL A 19 1.98 25.36 1.60
N SER A 20 1.26 26.03 2.49
CA SER A 20 -0.17 26.28 2.33
C SER A 20 -0.37 27.35 1.26
N TYR A 21 -0.88 26.95 0.11
CA TYR A 21 -1.67 27.86 -0.71
C TYR A 21 -3.13 27.67 -0.32
N ALA A 22 -3.71 28.74 0.21
CA ALA A 22 -5.14 28.86 0.45
C ALA A 22 -5.89 28.78 -0.89
N ASN A 23 -6.72 27.76 -1.09
CA ASN A 23 -8.17 27.88 -1.01
C ASN A 23 -8.81 26.50 -1.31
N ASP A 24 -10.01 26.31 -0.76
CA ASP A 24 -10.91 25.16 -0.83
C ASP A 24 -10.59 23.92 0.04
N SER A 25 -11.62 23.56 0.79
CA SER A 25 -11.72 22.56 1.85
C SER A 25 -11.48 21.13 1.37
N VAL A 26 -10.24 20.81 1.00
CA VAL A 26 -9.75 19.45 0.86
C VAL A 26 -8.72 19.23 1.95
N ILE A 27 -9.12 18.63 3.07
CA ILE A 27 -8.15 18.03 4.01
C ILE A 27 -7.45 16.93 3.20
N SER A 28 -6.27 17.23 2.66
CA SER A 28 -5.59 16.32 1.75
C SER A 28 -5.29 15.02 2.49
N ASP A 29 -5.90 13.91 2.07
CA ASP A 29 -5.67 12.58 2.65
C ASP A 29 -4.17 12.15 2.62
N SER A 30 -3.33 12.88 1.87
CA SER A 30 -1.86 12.72 1.87
C SER A 30 -1.22 12.94 3.24
N THR A 31 -1.80 13.77 4.11
CA THR A 31 -1.28 14.06 5.46
C THR A 31 -1.70 13.03 6.51
N LYS A 32 -2.71 12.19 6.21
CA LYS A 32 -3.22 11.17 7.14
C LYS A 32 -2.23 10.03 7.34
N THR A 33 -2.27 9.45 8.53
CA THR A 33 -1.51 8.26 8.91
C THR A 33 -2.13 6.99 8.31
N ILE A 34 -1.35 5.90 8.25
CA ILE A 34 -1.86 4.58 7.83
C ILE A 34 -3.05 4.13 8.69
N ARG A 35 -2.99 4.37 10.00
CA ARG A 35 -4.09 4.02 10.93
C ARG A 35 -5.37 4.79 10.57
N GLU A 36 -5.28 6.11 10.42
CA GLU A 36 -6.42 6.95 10.07
C GLU A 36 -6.99 6.62 8.69
N LEU A 37 -6.14 6.23 7.72
CA LEU A 37 -6.61 5.78 6.41
C LEU A 37 -7.38 4.46 6.51
N LYS A 38 -6.91 3.50 7.31
CA LYS A 38 -7.61 2.23 7.55
C LYS A 38 -8.96 2.44 8.25
N GLU A 39 -8.99 3.25 9.31
CA GLU A 39 -10.24 3.59 10.02
C GLU A 39 -11.26 4.27 9.10
N ASN A 40 -10.80 5.18 8.22
CA ASN A 40 -11.67 5.82 7.22
C ASN A 40 -12.22 4.84 6.19
N ILE A 41 -11.40 3.90 5.69
CA ILE A 41 -11.85 2.86 4.76
C ILE A 41 -12.91 1.98 5.43
N GLU A 42 -12.67 1.55 6.67
CA GLU A 42 -13.65 0.74 7.42
C GLU A 42 -14.99 1.48 7.64
N GLY A 43 -14.93 2.79 7.90
CA GLY A 43 -16.12 3.63 7.98
C GLY A 43 -16.90 3.71 6.66
N LEU A 44 -16.19 3.83 5.54
CA LEU A 44 -16.80 3.85 4.20
C LEU A 44 -17.39 2.48 3.82
N ASP A 45 -16.74 1.38 4.20
CA ASP A 45 -17.26 0.02 4.00
C ASP A 45 -18.57 -0.19 4.77
N LYS A 46 -18.67 0.31 6.01
CA LYS A 46 -19.93 0.30 6.77
C LYS A 46 -21.03 1.12 6.07
N ALA A 47 -20.69 2.32 5.60
CA ALA A 47 -21.65 3.14 4.85
C ALA A 47 -22.11 2.47 3.55
N LYS A 48 -21.22 1.70 2.89
CA LYS A 48 -21.54 0.90 1.70
C LYS A 48 -22.50 -0.25 2.03
N GLU A 49 -22.28 -0.94 3.14
CA GLU A 49 -23.18 -1.99 3.65
C GLU A 49 -24.58 -1.42 3.93
N ASP A 50 -24.67 -0.30 4.63
CA ASP A 50 -25.94 0.39 4.92
C ASP A 50 -26.65 0.80 3.63
N LEU A 51 -25.91 1.29 2.64
CA LEU A 51 -26.47 1.65 1.33
C LEU A 51 -26.96 0.43 0.56
N TYR A 52 -26.28 -0.71 0.67
CA TYR A 52 -26.72 -1.96 0.07
C TYR A 52 -28.05 -2.43 0.66
N ILE A 53 -28.22 -2.31 1.98
CA ILE A 53 -29.50 -2.60 2.66
C ILE A 53 -30.60 -1.67 2.12
N LYS A 54 -30.36 -0.35 2.04
CA LYS A 54 -31.31 0.61 1.45
C LYS A 54 -31.70 0.27 0.01
N ILE A 55 -30.74 -0.15 -0.82
CA ILE A 55 -30.99 -0.56 -2.22
C ILE A 55 -31.91 -1.79 -2.27
N LYS A 56 -31.66 -2.77 -1.39
CA LYS A 56 -32.45 -4.00 -1.32
C LYS A 56 -33.90 -3.71 -0.95
N ASP A 57 -34.13 -2.82 0.00
CA ASP A 57 -35.47 -2.38 0.41
C ASP A 57 -36.17 -1.54 -0.68
N PHE A 58 -35.40 -0.92 -1.57
CA PHE A 58 -35.90 -0.06 -2.65
C PHE A 58 -36.37 -0.82 -3.91
N SER A 59 -36.01 -2.10 -4.09
CA SER A 59 -36.29 -2.96 -5.28
C SER A 59 -36.54 -2.18 -6.60
N PRO A 60 -35.51 -1.52 -7.15
CA PRO A 60 -35.69 -0.50 -8.18
C PRO A 60 -36.39 -1.01 -9.45
N ASP A 61 -36.01 -2.20 -9.94
CA ASP A 61 -36.50 -2.72 -11.22
C ASP A 61 -37.97 -3.19 -11.17
N GLN A 62 -38.42 -3.71 -10.02
CA GLN A 62 -39.81 -4.12 -9.84
C GLN A 62 -40.73 -2.90 -9.64
N LYS A 63 -40.25 -1.89 -8.91
CA LYS A 63 -41.01 -0.67 -8.65
C LYS A 63 -41.10 0.22 -9.88
N LEU A 64 -40.02 0.34 -10.67
CA LEU A 64 -40.02 1.14 -11.90
C LEU A 64 -41.05 0.65 -12.93
N LYS A 65 -41.17 -0.67 -13.10
CA LYS A 65 -42.13 -1.26 -14.05
C LYS A 65 -43.58 -0.94 -13.70
N SER A 66 -43.88 -0.85 -12.40
CA SER A 66 -45.25 -0.60 -11.91
C SER A 66 -45.81 0.77 -12.32
N TYR A 67 -44.92 1.72 -12.64
CA TYR A 67 -45.30 3.08 -13.03
C TYR A 67 -45.62 3.24 -14.52
N PHE A 68 -45.28 2.27 -15.37
CA PHE A 68 -45.55 2.38 -16.81
C PHE A 68 -47.02 2.16 -17.13
N ARG A 69 -47.54 2.86 -18.14
CA ARG A 69 -48.91 2.66 -18.62
C ARG A 69 -49.15 1.22 -19.07
N ASP A 70 -50.38 0.75 -18.86
CA ASP A 70 -50.77 -0.61 -19.24
C ASP A 70 -51.14 -0.72 -20.74
N ASP A 71 -51.35 0.42 -21.42
CA ASP A 71 -51.82 0.54 -22.81
C ASP A 71 -50.71 0.80 -23.84
N LEU A 72 -49.46 0.48 -23.52
CA LEU A 72 -48.31 0.69 -24.40
C LEU A 72 -48.41 -0.17 -25.67
N ASN A 73 -48.36 0.49 -26.83
CA ASN A 73 -48.34 -0.20 -28.12
C ASN A 73 -46.92 -0.66 -28.52
N LEU A 74 -46.80 -1.43 -29.61
CA LEU A 74 -45.52 -1.97 -30.07
C LEU A 74 -44.47 -0.87 -30.34
N VAL A 75 -44.89 0.25 -30.93
CA VAL A 75 -44.00 1.39 -31.25
C VAL A 75 -43.51 2.06 -29.96
N ASP A 76 -44.37 2.18 -28.95
CA ASP A 76 -43.97 2.69 -27.63
C ASP A 76 -42.94 1.79 -26.97
N LEU A 77 -43.14 0.47 -27.02
CA LEU A 77 -42.22 -0.52 -26.48
C LEU A 77 -40.86 -0.52 -27.20
N GLU A 78 -40.84 -0.40 -28.52
CA GLU A 78 -39.61 -0.28 -29.31
C GLU A 78 -38.84 1.00 -28.97
N ASN A 79 -39.54 2.13 -28.83
CA ASN A 79 -38.94 3.39 -28.43
C ASN A 79 -38.36 3.34 -27.00
N MET A 80 -39.09 2.72 -26.05
CA MET A 80 -38.59 2.50 -24.68
C MET A 80 -37.32 1.64 -24.69
N ARG A 81 -37.30 0.57 -25.48
CA ARG A 81 -36.12 -0.29 -25.64
C ARG A 81 -34.92 0.50 -26.18
N TYR A 82 -35.13 1.30 -27.22
CA TYR A 82 -34.08 2.16 -27.78
C TYR A 82 -33.50 3.13 -26.73
N ILE A 83 -34.36 3.77 -25.93
CA ILE A 83 -33.95 4.66 -24.83
C ILE A 83 -33.06 3.91 -23.82
N ILE A 84 -33.47 2.72 -23.39
CA ILE A 84 -32.72 1.90 -22.42
C ILE A 84 -31.39 1.43 -23.00
N ASP A 85 -31.37 0.94 -24.24
CA ASP A 85 -30.17 0.44 -24.91
C ASP A 85 -29.14 1.58 -25.11
N SER A 86 -29.59 2.78 -25.47
CA SER A 86 -28.74 3.97 -25.61
C SER A 86 -28.10 4.35 -24.27
N TYR A 87 -28.88 4.43 -23.19
CA TYR A 87 -28.38 4.71 -21.85
C TYR A 87 -27.33 3.68 -21.41
N ASN A 88 -27.61 2.38 -21.57
CA ASN A 88 -26.70 1.32 -21.16
C ASN A 88 -25.35 1.40 -21.90
N LYS A 89 -25.39 1.72 -23.20
CA LYS A 89 -24.19 1.93 -24.01
C LYS A 89 -23.35 3.11 -23.49
N ASN A 90 -23.96 4.27 -23.30
CA ASN A 90 -23.27 5.48 -22.84
C ASN A 90 -22.72 5.33 -21.42
N LYS A 91 -23.52 4.76 -20.52
CA LYS A 91 -23.11 4.44 -19.14
C LYS A 91 -21.85 3.55 -19.14
N SER A 92 -21.85 2.48 -19.92
CA SER A 92 -20.71 1.55 -19.98
C SER A 92 -19.41 2.25 -20.40
N LEU A 93 -19.47 3.09 -21.44
CA LEU A 93 -18.32 3.87 -21.90
C LEU A 93 -17.78 4.81 -20.82
N LEU A 94 -18.68 5.54 -20.14
CA LEU A 94 -18.29 6.45 -19.06
C LEU A 94 -17.76 5.71 -17.82
N GLU A 95 -18.28 4.51 -17.51
CA GLU A 95 -17.77 3.70 -16.40
C GLU A 95 -16.36 3.17 -16.67
N VAL A 96 -16.02 2.83 -17.92
CA VAL A 96 -14.65 2.47 -18.32
C VAL A 96 -13.70 3.65 -18.15
N ASP A 97 -14.06 4.84 -18.66
CA ASP A 97 -13.25 6.07 -18.51
C ASP A 97 -13.07 6.45 -17.04
N LEU A 98 -14.12 6.32 -16.23
CA LEU A 98 -14.06 6.54 -14.78
C LEU A 98 -13.04 5.63 -14.10
N GLN A 99 -13.04 4.34 -14.44
CA GLN A 99 -12.09 3.37 -13.87
C GLN A 99 -10.65 3.68 -14.28
N GLU A 100 -10.41 4.03 -15.54
CA GLU A 100 -9.08 4.36 -16.03
C GLU A 100 -8.52 5.60 -15.34
N LYS A 101 -9.30 6.69 -15.28
CA LYS A 101 -8.88 7.91 -14.58
C LYS A 101 -8.69 7.72 -13.08
N SER A 102 -9.54 6.91 -12.45
CA SER A 102 -9.39 6.59 -11.02
C SER A 102 -8.06 5.90 -10.76
N LYS A 103 -7.67 4.91 -11.58
CA LYS A 103 -6.36 4.23 -11.48
C LYS A 103 -5.18 5.19 -11.63
N GLN A 104 -5.33 6.21 -12.45
CA GLN A 104 -4.31 7.24 -12.67
C GLN A 104 -4.36 8.37 -11.65
N LEU A 105 -5.25 8.30 -10.65
CA LEU A 105 -5.47 9.34 -9.63
C LEU A 105 -5.83 10.72 -10.22
N LEU A 106 -6.47 10.72 -11.39
CA LEU A 106 -6.92 11.95 -12.07
C LEU A 106 -8.28 12.40 -11.54
N ASP A 107 -8.63 13.66 -11.80
CA ASP A 107 -9.97 14.16 -11.48
C ASP A 107 -11.04 13.41 -12.31
N THR A 108 -12.09 12.99 -11.61
CA THR A 108 -13.21 12.20 -12.13
C THR A 108 -14.55 12.93 -12.00
N SER A 109 -14.55 14.17 -11.48
CA SER A 109 -15.74 14.98 -11.26
C SER A 109 -16.62 15.12 -12.51
N ASP A 110 -16.02 15.42 -13.65
CA ASP A 110 -16.70 15.59 -14.93
C ASP A 110 -17.37 14.30 -15.43
N ILE A 111 -16.70 13.15 -15.32
CA ILE A 111 -17.25 11.86 -15.76
C ILE A 111 -18.45 11.48 -14.88
N ARG A 112 -18.37 11.74 -13.58
CA ARG A 112 -19.49 11.51 -12.65
C ARG A 112 -20.68 12.39 -12.98
N LYS A 113 -20.44 13.67 -13.32
CA LYS A 113 -21.50 14.58 -13.76
C LYS A 113 -22.16 14.08 -15.05
N LYS A 114 -21.38 13.58 -16.02
CA LYS A 114 -21.93 12.97 -17.25
C LYS A 114 -22.77 11.73 -16.96
N LEU A 115 -22.29 10.82 -16.11
CA LEU A 115 -23.07 9.63 -15.69
C LEU A 115 -24.41 10.00 -15.06
N LEU A 116 -24.43 11.09 -14.27
CA LEU A 116 -25.65 11.61 -13.67
C LEU A 116 -26.60 12.16 -14.73
N GLU A 117 -26.09 12.94 -15.69
CA GLU A 117 -26.94 13.50 -16.74
C GLU A 117 -27.50 12.42 -17.68
N GLU A 118 -26.73 11.39 -18.02
CA GLU A 118 -27.24 10.23 -18.76
C GLU A 118 -28.40 9.55 -18.04
N LYS A 119 -28.31 9.42 -16.70
CA LYS A 119 -29.36 8.82 -15.88
C LYS A 119 -30.60 9.71 -15.78
N LYS A 120 -30.43 11.03 -15.66
CA LYS A 120 -31.55 11.98 -15.68
C LYS A 120 -32.25 12.00 -17.05
N GLU A 121 -31.47 11.93 -18.12
CA GLU A 121 -31.98 11.89 -19.48
C GLU A 121 -32.77 10.62 -19.76
N LEU A 122 -32.31 9.46 -19.26
CA LEU A 122 -33.08 8.21 -19.25
C LEU A 122 -34.49 8.42 -18.65
N TYR A 123 -34.58 8.96 -17.43
CA TYR A 123 -35.88 9.16 -16.78
C TYR A 123 -36.76 10.19 -17.50
N LYS A 124 -36.17 11.29 -17.95
CA LYS A 124 -36.86 12.31 -18.73
C LYS A 124 -37.49 11.71 -20.00
N ASN A 125 -36.75 10.85 -20.70
CA ASN A 125 -37.23 10.20 -21.92
C ASN A 125 -38.29 9.12 -21.64
N LEU A 126 -38.23 8.47 -20.48
CA LEU A 126 -39.23 7.48 -20.04
C LEU A 126 -40.53 8.11 -19.50
N THR A 127 -40.50 9.38 -19.11
CA THR A 127 -41.60 10.10 -18.44
C THR A 127 -42.92 10.03 -19.22
N LYS A 128 -42.87 10.04 -20.56
CA LYS A 128 -44.07 9.98 -21.42
C LYS A 128 -44.79 8.63 -21.42
N TYR A 129 -44.18 7.60 -20.84
CA TYR A 129 -44.74 6.25 -20.75
C TYR A 129 -45.30 5.93 -19.37
N ILE A 130 -45.31 6.90 -18.45
CA ILE A 130 -45.72 6.74 -17.05
C ILE A 130 -47.23 6.98 -16.92
N LYS A 131 -47.89 6.21 -16.04
CA LYS A 131 -49.30 6.42 -15.69
C LYS A 131 -49.47 7.79 -15.04
N THR A 132 -50.48 8.54 -15.46
CA THR A 132 -50.72 9.89 -14.95
C THR A 132 -50.96 9.92 -13.43
N ASP A 133 -51.68 8.92 -12.91
CA ASP A 133 -51.98 8.76 -11.47
C ASP A 133 -50.75 8.39 -10.63
N SER A 134 -49.70 7.86 -11.27
CA SER A 134 -48.46 7.40 -10.62
C SER A 134 -47.30 8.40 -10.77
N TYR A 135 -47.57 9.58 -11.32
CA TYR A 135 -46.53 10.54 -11.72
C TYR A 135 -45.72 11.10 -10.55
N ASP A 136 -46.38 11.38 -9.43
CA ASP A 136 -45.72 11.91 -8.24
C ASP A 136 -44.89 10.83 -7.53
N ASP A 137 -45.42 9.61 -7.40
CA ASP A 137 -44.67 8.45 -6.89
C ASP A 137 -43.46 8.11 -7.77
N TYR A 138 -43.60 8.26 -9.09
CA TYR A 138 -42.50 8.11 -10.05
C TYR A 138 -41.40 9.17 -9.87
N LYS A 139 -41.76 10.43 -9.60
CA LYS A 139 -40.77 11.49 -9.30
C LYS A 139 -40.03 11.21 -8.00
N GLU A 140 -40.73 10.76 -6.96
CA GLU A 140 -40.11 10.39 -5.69
C GLU A 140 -39.17 9.19 -5.85
N TYR A 141 -39.57 8.22 -6.67
CA TYR A 141 -38.70 7.12 -7.09
C TYR A 141 -37.43 7.61 -7.78
N ILE A 142 -37.54 8.48 -8.79
CA ILE A 142 -36.37 9.03 -9.51
C ILE A 142 -35.42 9.75 -8.54
N LYS A 143 -35.97 10.57 -7.63
CA LYS A 143 -35.18 11.32 -6.65
C LYS A 143 -34.40 10.38 -5.74
N SER A 144 -35.06 9.33 -5.25
CA SER A 144 -34.45 8.32 -4.37
C SER A 144 -33.38 7.52 -5.10
N ASP A 145 -33.68 7.04 -6.32
CA ASP A 145 -32.75 6.23 -7.11
C ASP A 145 -31.53 7.02 -7.60
N THR A 146 -31.70 8.32 -7.87
CA THR A 146 -30.60 9.22 -8.23
C THR A 146 -29.68 9.47 -7.03
N THR A 147 -30.26 9.68 -5.84
CA THR A 147 -29.51 9.91 -4.60
C THR A 147 -28.70 8.67 -4.23
N ILE A 148 -29.34 7.49 -4.24
CA ILE A 148 -28.70 6.20 -3.95
C ILE A 148 -27.54 5.92 -4.92
N TYR A 149 -27.73 6.20 -6.21
CA TYR A 149 -26.66 6.00 -7.20
C TYR A 149 -25.45 6.91 -6.96
N PHE A 150 -25.70 8.16 -6.58
CA PHE A 150 -24.64 9.11 -6.28
C PHE A 150 -23.86 8.70 -5.03
N GLU A 151 -24.55 8.42 -3.92
CA GLU A 151 -23.94 7.94 -2.67
C GLU A 151 -23.08 6.70 -2.92
N LYS A 152 -23.56 5.75 -3.73
CA LYS A 152 -22.82 4.52 -4.06
C LYS A 152 -21.51 4.82 -4.77
N LYS A 153 -21.57 5.64 -5.83
CA LYS A 153 -20.39 5.93 -6.66
C LYS A 153 -19.38 6.79 -5.90
N GLU A 154 -19.84 7.67 -5.02
CA GLU A 154 -18.98 8.47 -4.14
C GLU A 154 -18.21 7.58 -3.16
N ILE A 155 -18.93 6.71 -2.42
CA ILE A 155 -18.33 5.77 -1.47
C ILE A 155 -17.32 4.84 -2.17
N ASP A 156 -17.70 4.22 -3.29
CA ASP A 156 -16.81 3.30 -4.03
C ASP A 156 -15.53 4.02 -4.49
N SER A 157 -15.64 5.26 -4.97
CA SER A 157 -14.46 6.01 -5.39
C SER A 157 -13.58 6.46 -4.23
N ASP A 158 -14.17 6.85 -3.10
CA ASP A 158 -13.41 7.28 -1.94
C ASP A 158 -12.65 6.12 -1.30
N ILE A 159 -13.26 4.93 -1.26
CA ILE A 159 -12.57 3.70 -0.88
C ILE A 159 -11.37 3.48 -1.80
N TYR A 160 -11.59 3.48 -3.13
CA TYR A 160 -10.53 3.25 -4.10
C TYR A 160 -9.36 4.23 -3.93
N ARG A 161 -9.66 5.53 -3.87
CA ARG A 161 -8.65 6.59 -3.72
C ARG A 161 -7.84 6.43 -2.43
N LYS A 162 -8.51 6.16 -1.30
CA LYS A 162 -7.83 6.00 0.00
C LYS A 162 -6.97 4.74 0.04
N GLN A 163 -7.41 3.67 -0.62
CA GLN A 163 -6.66 2.42 -0.72
C GLN A 163 -5.37 2.59 -1.53
N GLU A 164 -5.41 3.34 -2.64
CA GLU A 164 -4.21 3.67 -3.42
C GLU A 164 -3.20 4.50 -2.59
N ILE A 165 -3.68 5.49 -1.83
CA ILE A 165 -2.82 6.29 -0.93
C ILE A 165 -2.19 5.39 0.15
N LEU A 166 -2.98 4.50 0.75
CA LEU A 166 -2.52 3.54 1.74
C LEU A 166 -1.43 2.63 1.16
N ASN A 167 -1.68 2.01 0.01
CA ASN A 167 -0.74 1.12 -0.68
C ASN A 167 0.58 1.85 -0.99
N THR A 168 0.50 3.07 -1.52
CA THR A 168 1.68 3.89 -1.79
C THR A 168 2.50 4.15 -0.53
N LYS A 169 1.85 4.52 0.58
CA LYS A 169 2.53 4.75 1.88
C LYS A 169 3.18 3.48 2.42
N VAL A 170 2.52 2.33 2.28
CA VAL A 170 3.06 1.03 2.69
C VAL A 170 4.29 0.69 1.87
N ASN A 171 4.22 0.79 0.54
CA ASN A 171 5.35 0.49 -0.35
C ASN A 171 6.58 1.36 -0.04
N VAL A 172 6.39 2.65 0.21
CA VAL A 172 7.49 3.56 0.61
C VAL A 172 8.14 3.13 1.93
N LEU A 173 7.35 2.67 2.90
CA LEU A 173 7.88 2.18 4.17
C LEU A 173 8.63 0.86 3.99
N GLU A 174 8.12 -0.06 3.18
CA GLU A 174 8.76 -1.35 2.88
C GLU A 174 10.12 -1.15 2.20
N GLU A 175 10.21 -0.27 1.20
CA GLU A 175 11.49 0.05 0.57
C GLU A 175 12.48 0.69 1.56
N LYS A 176 12.02 1.63 2.41
CA LYS A 176 12.90 2.20 3.46
C LYS A 176 13.38 1.17 4.48
N ILE A 177 12.52 0.24 4.89
CA ILE A 177 12.90 -0.85 5.81
C ILE A 177 13.96 -1.73 5.15
N LYS A 178 13.78 -2.04 3.87
CA LYS A 178 14.74 -2.82 3.08
C LYS A 178 16.07 -2.10 2.95
N GLU A 179 16.08 -0.82 2.58
CA GLU A 179 17.28 0.01 2.51
C GLU A 179 18.02 0.06 3.85
N HIS A 180 17.31 0.33 4.95
CA HIS A 180 17.92 0.34 6.28
C HIS A 180 18.46 -1.03 6.69
N ARG A 181 17.78 -2.13 6.33
CA ARG A 181 18.26 -3.48 6.61
C ARG A 181 19.57 -3.75 5.87
N THR A 182 19.64 -3.43 4.58
CA THR A 182 20.87 -3.55 3.79
C THR A 182 21.98 -2.72 4.40
N TYR A 183 21.72 -1.46 4.75
CA TYR A 183 22.70 -0.59 5.39
C TYR A 183 23.23 -1.16 6.72
N ILE A 184 22.35 -1.70 7.57
CA ILE A 184 22.74 -2.31 8.85
C ILE A 184 23.59 -3.56 8.61
N GLU A 185 23.21 -4.40 7.64
CA GLU A 185 23.95 -5.63 7.30
C GLU A 185 25.36 -5.31 6.77
N GLU A 186 25.49 -4.34 5.86
CA GLU A 186 26.78 -3.86 5.35
C GLU A 186 27.64 -3.22 6.46
N SER A 187 27.04 -2.37 7.30
CA SER A 187 27.73 -1.72 8.41
C SER A 187 28.24 -2.73 9.44
N LEU A 188 27.44 -3.76 9.74
CA LEU A 188 27.82 -4.84 10.65
C LEU A 188 29.00 -5.63 10.09
N GLN A 189 28.96 -5.96 8.79
CA GLN A 189 30.04 -6.68 8.14
C GLN A 189 31.36 -5.90 8.23
N ILE A 190 31.35 -4.61 7.85
CA ILE A 190 32.53 -3.73 7.93
C ILE A 190 33.09 -3.68 9.36
N LEU A 191 32.21 -3.56 10.36
CA LEU A 191 32.62 -3.48 11.76
C LEU A 191 33.27 -4.78 12.24
N VAL A 192 32.68 -5.93 11.92
CA VAL A 192 33.22 -7.25 12.30
C VAL A 192 34.55 -7.50 11.61
N GLU A 193 34.66 -7.21 10.31
CA GLU A 193 35.90 -7.34 9.55
C GLU A 193 37.00 -6.45 10.13
N GLY A 194 36.72 -5.17 10.35
CA GLY A 194 37.69 -4.24 10.93
C GLY A 194 38.16 -4.65 12.32
N LYS A 195 37.26 -5.19 13.15
CA LYS A 195 37.63 -5.69 14.47
C LYS A 195 38.48 -6.96 14.39
N MET A 196 38.20 -7.84 13.43
CA MET A 196 39.02 -9.02 13.19
C MET A 196 40.41 -8.62 12.72
N ASP A 197 40.52 -7.69 11.78
CA ASP A 197 41.82 -7.21 11.27
C ASP A 197 42.65 -6.60 12.40
N GLU A 198 42.05 -5.77 13.27
CA GLU A 198 42.70 -5.25 14.48
C GLU A 198 43.23 -6.37 15.39
N LYS A 199 42.40 -7.39 15.66
CA LYS A 199 42.78 -8.51 16.54
C LYS A 199 43.89 -9.38 15.95
N LEU A 200 43.84 -9.64 14.65
CA LEU A 200 44.86 -10.41 13.96
C LEU A 200 46.19 -9.64 13.92
N GLU A 201 46.16 -8.33 13.73
CA GLU A 201 47.36 -7.51 13.74
C GLU A 201 48.01 -7.44 15.12
N LEU A 202 47.20 -7.30 16.18
CA LEU A 202 47.69 -7.41 17.57
C LEU A 202 48.31 -8.79 17.85
N LEU A 203 47.75 -9.86 17.27
CA LEU A 203 48.30 -11.20 17.40
C LEU A 203 49.65 -11.33 16.67
N LYS A 204 49.78 -10.78 15.46
CA LYS A 204 51.06 -10.73 14.72
C LYS A 204 52.15 -9.97 15.48
N GLN A 205 51.78 -8.95 16.25
CA GLN A 205 52.71 -8.15 17.04
C GLN A 205 53.03 -8.77 18.41
N ASN A 206 52.30 -9.81 18.81
CA ASN A 206 52.49 -10.46 20.11
C ASN A 206 53.81 -11.24 20.13
N LYS A 207 54.71 -10.90 21.05
CA LYS A 207 56.04 -11.52 21.19
C LYS A 207 56.01 -13.04 21.30
N ASN A 208 55.05 -13.60 22.05
CA ASN A 208 54.93 -15.04 22.24
C ASN A 208 54.48 -15.71 20.95
N PHE A 209 53.55 -15.10 20.22
CA PHE A 209 53.09 -15.62 18.94
C PHE A 209 54.18 -15.51 17.86
N THR A 210 54.91 -14.40 17.80
CA THR A 210 56.00 -14.21 16.83
C THR A 210 57.13 -15.22 16.99
N ALA A 211 57.43 -15.62 18.23
CA ALA A 211 58.48 -16.58 18.55
C ALA A 211 58.17 -18.02 18.10
N LEU A 212 56.90 -18.32 17.78
CA LEU A 212 56.49 -19.63 17.30
C LEU A 212 56.97 -19.87 15.86
N LYS A 213 57.30 -21.14 15.56
CA LYS A 213 57.48 -21.58 14.17
C LYS A 213 56.14 -21.54 13.43
N ASN A 214 56.17 -21.42 12.10
CA ASN A 214 54.94 -21.37 11.29
C ASN A 214 54.01 -22.55 11.53
N THR A 215 54.54 -23.76 11.71
CA THR A 215 53.73 -24.95 12.05
C THR A 215 52.96 -24.78 13.36
N GLN A 216 53.61 -24.22 14.39
CA GLN A 216 52.98 -23.93 15.68
C GLN A 216 51.99 -22.77 15.61
N LYS A 217 52.26 -21.74 14.79
CA LYS A 217 51.31 -20.65 14.52
C LYS A 217 50.03 -21.18 13.88
N ILE A 218 50.17 -22.06 12.89
CA ILE A 218 49.05 -22.74 12.22
C ILE A 218 48.22 -23.53 13.24
N GLU A 219 48.85 -24.32 14.12
CA GLU A 219 48.13 -25.08 15.16
C GLU A 219 47.32 -24.21 16.12
N VAL A 220 47.87 -23.05 16.54
CA VAL A 220 47.16 -22.10 17.40
C VAL A 220 45.92 -21.53 16.70
N ILE A 221 46.05 -21.18 15.42
CA ILE A 221 44.93 -20.65 14.63
C ILE A 221 43.89 -21.76 14.39
N ASP A 222 44.32 -22.99 14.12
CA ASP A 222 43.43 -24.14 13.90
C ASP A 222 42.53 -24.44 15.10
N LYS A 223 43.07 -24.36 16.32
CA LYS A 223 42.26 -24.51 17.54
C LYS A 223 41.15 -23.46 17.61
N THR A 224 41.42 -22.24 17.17
CA THR A 224 40.44 -21.14 17.16
C THR A 224 39.40 -21.32 16.05
N ILE A 225 39.82 -21.80 14.87
CA ILE A 225 38.92 -22.17 13.76
C ILE A 225 37.94 -23.26 14.20
N ILE A 226 38.43 -24.35 14.81
CA ILE A 226 37.59 -25.46 15.28
C ILE A 226 36.56 -24.97 16.30
N LYS A 227 36.99 -24.14 17.27
CA LYS A 227 36.08 -23.56 18.26
C LYS A 227 35.02 -22.68 17.61
N THR A 228 35.39 -21.90 16.60
CA THR A 228 34.46 -21.04 15.85
C THR A 228 33.44 -21.87 15.07
N GLN A 229 33.88 -22.95 14.41
CA GLN A 229 33.00 -23.88 13.71
C GLN A 229 32.02 -24.58 14.65
N SER A 230 32.47 -24.98 15.84
CA SER A 230 31.60 -25.57 16.85
C SER A 230 30.51 -24.61 17.34
N LEU A 231 30.84 -23.31 17.48
CA LEU A 231 29.87 -22.28 17.86
C LEU A 231 28.83 -22.07 16.76
N ILE A 232 29.25 -21.98 15.49
CA ILE A 232 28.34 -21.88 14.34
C ILE A 232 27.35 -23.04 14.36
N LYS A 233 27.85 -24.27 14.50
CA LYS A 233 27.02 -25.48 14.53
C LYS A 233 26.02 -25.47 15.69
N SER A 234 26.46 -25.05 16.88
CA SER A 234 25.57 -24.92 18.05
C SER A 234 24.43 -23.93 17.79
N PHE A 235 24.72 -22.78 17.16
CA PHE A 235 23.69 -21.80 16.84
C PHE A 235 22.74 -22.29 15.73
N GLU A 236 23.25 -23.03 14.75
CA GLU A 236 22.45 -23.65 13.70
C GLU A 236 21.46 -24.65 14.28
N GLU A 237 21.92 -25.54 15.17
CA GLU A 237 21.08 -26.52 15.88
C GLU A 237 20.00 -25.83 16.73
N GLU A 238 20.34 -24.81 17.52
CA GLU A 238 19.36 -24.04 18.31
C GLU A 238 18.34 -23.29 17.44
N SER A 239 18.78 -22.74 16.30
CA SER A 239 17.91 -21.99 15.37
C SER A 239 16.90 -22.88 14.65
N SER A 240 17.21 -24.18 14.47
CA SER A 240 16.30 -25.16 13.89
C SER A 240 15.16 -25.55 14.85
N ILE A 241 15.37 -25.39 16.16
CA ILE A 241 14.41 -25.77 17.22
C ILE A 241 13.52 -24.60 17.60
N SER A 242 14.10 -23.39 17.64
CA SER A 242 13.39 -22.15 17.89
C SER A 242 13.81 -21.19 16.78
N ASN A 243 12.86 -20.70 15.97
CA ASN A 243 13.09 -19.70 14.91
C ASN A 243 13.60 -18.37 15.53
N SER A 244 14.82 -18.37 16.05
CA SER A 244 15.45 -17.29 16.80
C SER A 244 16.27 -16.46 15.83
N LEU A 245 15.71 -15.33 15.43
CA LEU A 245 16.37 -14.32 14.58
C LEU A 245 17.76 -13.93 15.10
N ASN A 246 17.96 -13.98 16.42
CA ASN A 246 19.23 -13.70 17.07
C ASN A 246 20.32 -14.72 16.70
N ASN A 247 19.97 -16.02 16.64
CA ASN A 247 20.93 -17.06 16.29
C ASN A 247 21.35 -16.97 14.82
N THR A 248 20.44 -16.61 13.91
CA THR A 248 20.79 -16.33 12.51
C THR A 248 21.85 -15.23 12.40
N LYS A 249 21.69 -14.12 13.13
CA LYS A 249 22.67 -13.02 13.12
C LYS A 249 24.01 -13.40 13.75
N LYS A 250 24.02 -14.21 14.82
CA LYS A 250 25.27 -14.77 15.37
C LYS A 250 26.00 -15.62 14.34
N ILE A 251 25.29 -16.50 13.62
CA ILE A 251 25.87 -17.36 12.58
C ILE A 251 26.55 -16.51 11.49
N GLU A 252 25.88 -15.47 10.99
CA GLU A 252 26.44 -14.54 9.99
C GLU A 252 27.76 -13.93 10.47
N VAL A 253 27.80 -13.40 11.69
CA VAL A 253 29.01 -12.81 12.29
C VAL A 253 30.13 -13.85 12.40
N TYR A 254 29.85 -15.04 12.94
CA TYR A 254 30.87 -16.08 13.12
C TYR A 254 31.39 -16.65 11.79
N LYS A 255 30.60 -16.60 10.70
CA LYS A 255 31.06 -16.95 9.35
C LYS A 255 32.13 -15.97 8.84
N ILE A 256 31.96 -14.66 9.06
CA ILE A 256 32.96 -13.64 8.72
C ILE A 256 34.25 -13.89 9.53
N VAL A 257 34.12 -14.13 10.84
CA VAL A 257 35.26 -14.46 11.72
C VAL A 257 36.01 -15.70 11.23
N LEU A 258 35.28 -16.76 10.88
CA LEU A 258 35.85 -18.01 10.38
C LEU A 258 36.65 -17.77 9.09
N TYR A 259 36.10 -17.01 8.14
CA TYR A 259 36.76 -16.68 6.89
C TYR A 259 38.08 -15.92 7.13
N LYS A 260 38.05 -14.86 7.94
CA LYS A 260 39.25 -14.08 8.28
C LYS A 260 40.33 -14.92 8.99
N LEU A 261 39.93 -15.83 9.88
CA LEU A 261 40.86 -16.75 10.54
C LEU A 261 41.50 -17.73 9.56
N GLN A 262 40.73 -18.27 8.62
CA GLN A 262 41.23 -19.19 7.59
C GLN A 262 42.21 -18.50 6.63
N ASP A 263 41.91 -17.27 6.22
CA ASP A 263 42.80 -16.46 5.38
C ASP A 263 44.11 -16.17 6.11
N PHE A 264 44.03 -15.72 7.36
CA PHE A 264 45.21 -15.48 8.20
C PHE A 264 46.05 -16.74 8.41
N ARG A 265 45.42 -17.90 8.64
CA ARG A 265 46.11 -19.20 8.73
C ARG A 265 46.92 -19.49 7.47
N ASN A 266 46.36 -19.24 6.30
CA ASN A 266 47.01 -19.53 5.02
C ASN A 266 48.26 -18.65 4.78
N SER A 267 48.35 -17.48 5.41
CA SER A 267 49.55 -16.62 5.33
C SER A 267 50.83 -17.23 5.94
N PHE A 268 50.72 -18.34 6.68
CA PHE A 268 51.85 -19.04 7.31
C PHE A 268 52.20 -20.38 6.66
N LYS A 269 51.46 -20.81 5.63
CA LYS A 269 51.77 -22.00 4.83
C LYS A 269 52.88 -21.71 3.84
#